data_AF-A0A1C4RY56-F1
#
_entry.id   AF-A0A1C4RY56-F1
#
_cell.length_a   1.000
_cell.length_b   1.000
_cell.length_c   1.000
_cell.angle_alpha   90.00
_cell.angle_beta   90.00
_cell.angle_gamma   90.00
#
_symmetry.space_group_name_H-M   'P 1'
#
loop_
_entity.id
_entity.type
_entity.pdbx_description
1 polymer ?
#
loop_
_entity_poly.entity_id
_entity_poly.type
_entity_poly.pdbx_seq_one_letter_code
_entity_poly.pdbx_strand_id
1 'polypeptide(L)'
;YLARELERTGLGADVATLLWEIAALPAAPLAAAAAALAAGDRIEDSRTLLRQVAARPPGDIALVAGALQDNARHTEAGELLETLARAHTPQDAVDVARTVPALTPALLAAAERVSKSRRRDIVAALRRAALPDQ
;
A
#
# COMPACT_ATOMS: atom_id res chain seq x y z
N TYR A 1 -11.25 12.25 -13.69
CA TYR A 1 -11.74 12.48 -15.07
C TYR A 1 -11.43 11.30 -15.98
N LEU A 2 -10.19 10.78 -16.01
CA LEU A 2 -9.78 9.64 -16.84
C LEU A 2 -10.65 8.37 -16.71
N ALA A 3 -10.96 7.95 -15.47
CA ALA A 3 -11.69 6.70 -15.22
C ALA A 3 -13.17 6.71 -15.65
N ARG A 4 -13.80 7.90 -15.66
CA ARG A 4 -15.23 8.07 -16.03
C ARG A 4 -15.43 8.05 -17.54
N GLU A 5 -14.41 8.48 -18.29
CA GLU A 5 -14.47 8.50 -19.74
C GLU A 5 -14.19 7.13 -20.37
N LEU A 6 -13.43 6.28 -19.67
CA LEU A 6 -13.17 4.88 -20.05
C LEU A 6 -14.40 3.96 -19.91
N GLU A 7 -15.27 4.21 -18.92
CA GLU A 7 -16.52 3.44 -18.75
C GLU A 7 -17.57 3.80 -19.81
N ARG A 8 -17.58 5.04 -20.30
CA ARG A 8 -18.55 5.48 -21.32
C ARG A 8 -18.33 4.81 -22.69
N THR A 9 -17.15 4.23 -22.91
CA THR A 9 -16.75 3.59 -24.18
C THR A 9 -16.85 2.06 -24.19
N GLY A 10 -17.37 1.41 -23.14
CA GLY A 10 -17.62 -0.05 -23.15
C GLY A 10 -16.35 -0.91 -23.08
N LEU A 11 -15.34 -0.43 -22.37
CA LEU A 11 -13.97 -0.95 -22.39
C LEU A 11 -13.54 -1.53 -21.04
N GLY A 12 -14.31 -2.47 -20.49
CA GLY A 12 -13.94 -3.16 -19.23
C GLY A 12 -12.57 -3.85 -19.26
N ALA A 13 -12.14 -4.32 -20.44
CA ALA A 13 -10.78 -4.85 -20.67
C ALA A 13 -9.66 -3.78 -20.59
N ASP A 14 -10.02 -2.51 -20.75
CA ASP A 14 -9.12 -1.36 -20.75
C ASP A 14 -8.84 -0.87 -19.32
N VAL A 15 -9.80 -1.03 -18.40
CA VAL A 15 -9.61 -0.68 -16.98
C VAL A 15 -8.55 -1.57 -16.33
N ALA A 16 -8.58 -2.88 -16.55
CA ALA A 16 -7.58 -3.79 -15.98
C ALA A 16 -6.17 -3.52 -16.53
N THR A 17 -6.06 -3.21 -17.82
CA THR A 17 -4.81 -2.84 -18.48
C THR A 17 -4.26 -1.53 -17.92
N LEU A 18 -5.11 -0.51 -17.81
CA LEU A 18 -4.75 0.78 -17.23
C LEU A 18 -4.31 0.66 -15.76
N LEU A 19 -5.00 -0.15 -14.97
CA LEU A 19 -4.61 -0.40 -13.57
C LEU A 19 -3.23 -1.05 -13.49
N TRP A 20 -2.90 -1.98 -14.39
CA TRP A 20 -1.57 -2.59 -14.45
C TRP A 20 -0.48 -1.57 -14.83
N GLU A 21 -0.74 -0.69 -15.81
CA GLU A 21 0.17 0.39 -16.18
C GLU A 21 0.38 1.38 -15.03
N ILE A 22 -0.69 1.75 -14.33
CA ILE A 22 -0.62 2.59 -13.12
C ILE A 22 0.17 1.86 -12.02
N ALA A 23 -0.05 0.55 -11.87
CA ALA A 23 0.68 -0.31 -10.96
C ALA A 23 2.14 -0.57 -11.39
N ALA A 24 2.62 0.02 -12.49
CA ALA A 24 4.02 0.05 -12.89
C ALA A 24 4.67 1.43 -12.63
N LEU A 25 3.88 2.46 -12.29
CA LEU A 25 4.38 3.81 -12.05
C LEU A 25 5.26 3.91 -10.79
N PRO A 26 6.14 4.93 -10.72
CA PRO A 26 6.83 5.31 -9.48
C PRO A 26 5.87 5.70 -8.36
N ALA A 27 6.37 5.72 -7.12
CA ALA A 27 5.55 5.86 -5.91
C ALA A 27 4.63 7.10 -5.89
N ALA A 28 5.15 8.29 -6.18
CA ALA A 28 4.38 9.52 -6.15
C ALA A 28 3.22 9.57 -7.17
N PRO A 29 3.45 9.34 -8.48
CA PRO A 29 2.35 9.32 -9.45
C PRO A 29 1.35 8.17 -9.21
N LEU A 30 1.81 7.03 -8.68
CA LEU A 30 0.91 5.94 -8.27
C LEU A 30 0.01 6.37 -7.10
N ALA A 31 0.58 6.96 -6.05
CA ALA A 31 -0.18 7.43 -4.89
C ALA A 31 -1.22 8.49 -5.30
N ALA A 32 -0.87 9.40 -6.20
CA ALA A 32 -1.80 10.36 -6.77
C ALA A 32 -2.94 9.69 -7.56
N ALA A 33 -2.65 8.64 -8.34
CA ALA A 33 -3.66 7.87 -9.05
C ALA A 33 -4.61 7.12 -8.11
N ALA A 34 -4.07 6.46 -7.08
CA ALA A 34 -4.87 5.80 -6.04
C ALA A 34 -5.77 6.79 -5.29
N ALA A 35 -5.26 7.99 -4.95
CA ALA A 35 -6.05 9.06 -4.36
C ALA A 35 -7.20 9.52 -5.28
N ALA A 36 -6.92 9.65 -6.58
CA ALA A 36 -7.91 10.04 -7.58
C ALA A 36 -9.00 8.98 -7.78
N LEU A 37 -8.65 7.69 -7.77
CA LEU A 37 -9.61 6.58 -7.83
C LEU A 37 -10.53 6.59 -6.60
N ALA A 38 -9.95 6.72 -5.41
CA ALA A 38 -10.73 6.72 -4.18
C ALA A 38 -11.62 7.97 -4.03
N ALA A 39 -11.17 9.14 -4.48
CA ALA A 39 -12.01 10.35 -4.54
C ALA A 39 -13.13 10.26 -5.61
N GLY A 40 -12.94 9.41 -6.63
CA GLY A 40 -13.90 9.17 -7.69
C GLY A 40 -14.94 8.07 -7.39
N ASP A 41 -15.07 7.63 -6.14
CA ASP A 41 -15.92 6.51 -5.70
C ASP A 41 -15.56 5.15 -6.34
N ARG A 42 -14.33 5.02 -6.83
CA ARG A 42 -13.78 3.80 -7.46
C ARG A 42 -12.94 3.00 -6.47
N ILE A 43 -13.51 2.72 -5.29
CA ILE A 43 -12.79 2.09 -4.16
C ILE A 43 -12.26 0.70 -4.52
N GLU A 44 -13.01 -0.12 -5.26
CA GLU A 44 -12.58 -1.46 -5.65
C GLU A 44 -11.41 -1.46 -6.64
N ASP A 45 -11.30 -0.44 -7.49
CA ASP A 45 -10.14 -0.28 -8.37
C ASP A 45 -8.91 0.19 -7.61
N SER A 46 -9.09 1.11 -6.66
CA SER A 46 -8.02 1.49 -5.73
C SER A 46 -7.49 0.27 -4.97
N ARG A 47 -8.38 -0.57 -4.43
CA ARG A 47 -8.00 -1.83 -3.76
C ARG A 47 -7.29 -2.81 -4.69
N THR A 48 -7.74 -2.93 -5.93
CA THR A 48 -7.11 -3.79 -6.93
C THR A 48 -5.70 -3.30 -7.25
N LEU A 49 -5.52 -2.01 -7.45
CA LEU A 49 -4.22 -1.37 -7.61
C LEU A 49 -3.30 -1.62 -6.40
N LEU A 50 -3.78 -1.40 -5.17
CA LEU A 50 -2.98 -1.62 -3.96
C LEU A 50 -2.56 -3.08 -3.77
N ARG A 51 -3.42 -4.04 -4.13
CA ARG A 51 -3.06 -5.48 -4.14
C ARG A 51 -1.98 -5.79 -5.16
N GLN A 52 -1.99 -5.16 -6.33
CA GLN A 52 -0.91 -5.30 -7.33
C GLN A 52 0.40 -4.71 -6.82
N VAL A 53 0.34 -3.54 -6.17
CA VAL A 53 1.51 -2.91 -5.53
C VAL A 53 2.09 -3.79 -4.43
N ALA A 54 1.26 -4.48 -3.66
CA ALA A 54 1.73 -5.37 -2.60
C ALA A 54 2.53 -6.57 -3.13
N ALA A 55 2.54 -6.85 -4.44
CA ALA A 55 3.42 -7.86 -5.02
C ALA A 55 4.85 -7.36 -5.31
N ARG A 56 5.11 -6.05 -5.15
CA ARG A 56 6.43 -5.43 -5.37
C ARG A 56 7.40 -5.71 -4.20
N PRO A 57 8.71 -5.46 -4.38
CA PRO A 57 9.66 -5.52 -3.27
C PRO A 57 9.29 -4.60 -2.09
N PRO A 58 9.65 -4.94 -0.84
CA PRO A 58 9.23 -4.18 0.35
C PRO A 58 9.64 -2.71 0.34
N GLY A 59 10.82 -2.38 -0.22
CA GLY A 59 11.28 -1.00 -0.37
C GLY A 59 10.34 -0.16 -1.24
N ASP A 60 9.85 -0.71 -2.37
CA ASP A 60 8.91 -0.01 -3.24
C ASP A 60 7.55 0.17 -2.56
N ILE A 61 7.09 -0.84 -1.83
CA ILE A 61 5.86 -0.75 -1.04
C ILE A 61 5.98 0.38 -0.01
N ALA A 62 7.13 0.50 0.66
CA ALA A 62 7.38 1.56 1.63
C ALA A 62 7.30 2.95 0.98
N LEU A 63 7.91 3.14 -0.19
CA LEU A 63 7.86 4.40 -0.91
C LEU A 63 6.43 4.77 -1.32
N VAL A 64 5.64 3.79 -1.81
CA VAL A 64 4.23 4.01 -2.16
C VAL A 64 3.40 4.35 -0.92
N ALA A 65 3.55 3.60 0.17
CA ALA A 65 2.83 3.85 1.42
C ALA A 65 3.19 5.22 2.03
N GLY A 66 4.45 5.63 1.95
CA GLY A 66 4.90 6.97 2.34
C GLY A 66 4.24 8.06 1.50
N ALA A 67 4.28 7.92 0.18
CA ALA A 67 3.63 8.87 -0.73
C ALA A 67 2.11 8.95 -0.51
N LEU A 68 1.44 7.86 -0.13
CA LEU A 68 0.03 7.88 0.26
C LEU A 68 -0.20 8.69 1.55
N GLN A 69 0.66 8.52 2.56
CA GLN A 69 0.58 9.32 3.78
C GLN A 69 0.80 10.81 3.52
N ASP A 70 1.78 11.17 2.67
CA ASP A 70 2.06 12.55 2.28
C ASP A 70 0.85 13.20 1.56
N ASN A 71 0.04 12.39 0.88
CA ASN A 71 -1.21 12.81 0.23
C ASN A 71 -2.46 12.69 1.14
N ALA A 72 -2.28 12.54 2.46
CA ALA A 72 -3.35 12.34 3.45
C ALA A 72 -4.27 11.13 3.17
N ARG A 73 -3.77 10.13 2.42
CA ARG A 73 -4.47 8.88 2.08
C ARG A 73 -4.18 7.78 3.10
N HIS A 74 -4.49 8.07 4.36
CA HIS A 74 -4.17 7.16 5.48
C HIS A 74 -4.90 5.81 5.39
N THR A 75 -6.12 5.80 4.86
CA THR A 75 -6.90 4.57 4.65
C THR A 75 -6.21 3.66 3.64
N GLU A 76 -5.84 4.20 2.48
CA GLU A 76 -5.16 3.44 1.42
C GLU A 76 -3.77 2.96 1.85
N ALA A 77 -3.00 3.81 2.53
CA ALA A 77 -1.73 3.41 3.12
C ALA A 77 -1.93 2.26 4.12
N GLY A 78 -2.98 2.34 4.94
CA GLY A 78 -3.35 1.30 5.90
C GLY A 78 -3.80 -0.02 5.27
N GLU A 79 -4.51 0.01 4.13
CA GLU A 79 -4.91 -1.18 3.35
C GLU A 79 -3.70 -1.84 2.69
N LEU A 80 -2.78 -1.05 2.12
CA LEU A 80 -1.53 -1.56 1.53
C LEU A 80 -0.65 -2.23 2.59
N LEU A 81 -0.44 -1.58 3.73
CA LEU A 81 0.36 -2.12 4.83
C LEU A 81 -0.29 -3.37 5.47
N GLU A 82 -1.62 -3.45 5.49
CA GLU A 82 -2.30 -4.67 5.94
C GLU A 82 -2.08 -5.83 4.97
N THR A 83 -2.15 -5.55 3.67
CA THR A 83 -1.89 -6.54 2.62
C THR A 83 -0.45 -7.04 2.71
N LEU A 84 0.53 -6.15 2.88
CA LEU A 84 1.92 -6.51 3.17
C LEU A 84 2.01 -7.37 4.42
N ALA A 85 1.43 -6.93 5.54
CA ALA A 85 1.50 -7.66 6.81
C ALA A 85 0.90 -9.06 6.72
N ARG A 86 -0.07 -9.30 5.83
CA ARG A 86 -0.70 -10.61 5.60
C ARG A 86 0.14 -11.53 4.69
N ALA A 87 0.73 -10.99 3.63
CA ALA A 87 1.37 -11.80 2.59
C ALA A 87 2.90 -11.94 2.74
N HIS A 88 3.55 -11.00 3.42
CA HIS A 88 5.01 -10.93 3.50
C HIS A 88 5.58 -11.54 4.79
N THR A 89 6.90 -11.57 4.91
CA THR A 89 7.59 -11.99 6.15
C THR A 89 7.71 -10.82 7.15
N PRO A 90 7.95 -11.09 8.43
CA PRO A 90 8.29 -10.03 9.38
C PRO A 90 9.58 -9.26 9.03
N GLN A 91 10.48 -9.86 8.25
CA GLN A 91 11.70 -9.19 7.79
C GLN A 91 11.39 -8.15 6.70
N ASP A 92 10.42 -8.41 5.83
CA ASP A 92 9.97 -7.43 4.83
C ASP A 92 9.38 -6.18 5.52
N ALA A 93 8.70 -6.37 6.65
CA ALA A 93 8.20 -5.28 7.50
C ALA A 93 9.35 -4.44 8.10
N VAL A 94 10.48 -5.06 8.45
CA VAL A 94 11.71 -4.37 8.87
C VAL A 94 12.26 -3.52 7.72
N ASP A 95 12.28 -4.05 6.50
CA ASP A 95 12.81 -3.33 5.33
C ASP A 95 11.91 -2.13 4.96
N VAL A 96 10.60 -2.26 5.14
CA VAL A 96 9.67 -1.12 5.04
C VAL A 96 9.98 -0.05 6.07
N ALA A 97 10.12 -0.42 7.34
CA ALA A 97 10.43 0.51 8.43
C ALA A 97 11.82 1.17 8.28
N ARG A 98 12.80 0.49 7.65
CA ARG A 98 14.09 1.10 7.29
C ARG A 98 13.96 2.12 6.18
N THR A 99 13.17 1.79 5.15
CA THR A 99 13.01 2.63 3.97
C THR A 99 12.24 3.89 4.30
N VAL A 100 11.15 3.78 5.07
CA VAL A 100 10.35 4.92 5.52
C VAL A 100 9.99 4.75 7.00
N PRO A 101 10.85 5.25 7.93
CA PRO A 101 10.66 5.06 9.37
C PRO A 101 9.33 5.58 9.93
N ALA A 102 8.77 6.62 9.34
CA ALA A 102 7.48 7.20 9.71
C ALA A 102 6.29 6.22 9.53
N LEU A 103 6.46 5.16 8.73
CA LEU A 103 5.42 4.14 8.53
C LEU A 103 5.28 3.17 9.70
N THR A 104 6.25 3.11 10.61
CA THR A 104 6.31 2.12 11.70
C THR A 104 4.99 2.02 12.49
N PRO A 105 4.39 3.13 12.98
CA PRO A 105 3.13 3.05 13.73
C PRO A 105 1.97 2.53 12.87
N ALA A 106 1.88 2.98 11.61
CA ALA A 106 0.84 2.55 10.69
C ALA A 106 0.96 1.06 10.32
N LEU A 107 2.18 0.57 10.17
CA LEU A 107 2.49 -0.84 9.92
C LEU A 107 2.11 -1.72 11.11
N LEU A 108 2.40 -1.29 12.35
CA LEU A 108 2.01 -2.00 13.56
C LEU A 108 0.49 -2.01 13.75
N ALA A 109 -0.18 -0.90 13.48
CA ALA A 109 -1.65 -0.81 13.49
C ALA A 109 -2.28 -1.73 12.42
N ALA A 110 -1.67 -1.83 11.23
CA ALA A 110 -2.10 -2.75 10.19
C ALA A 110 -1.91 -4.23 10.60
N ALA A 111 -0.78 -4.55 11.21
CA ALA A 111 -0.50 -5.89 11.69
C ALA A 111 -1.47 -6.32 12.81
N GLU A 112 -1.87 -5.41 13.70
CA GLU A 112 -2.88 -5.68 14.74
C GLU A 112 -4.23 -6.03 14.12
N ARG A 113 -4.63 -5.33 13.05
CA ARG A 113 -5.86 -5.63 12.28
C ARG A 113 -5.82 -7.02 11.66
N VAL A 114 -4.65 -7.50 11.23
CA VAL A 114 -4.48 -8.89 10.76
C VAL A 114 -4.62 -9.88 11.91
N SER A 115 -3.79 -9.75 12.95
CA SER A 115 -3.92 -10.47 14.22
C SER A 115 -2.92 -9.97 15.27
N LYS A 116 -3.25 -10.16 16.55
CA LYS A 116 -2.32 -9.95 17.67
C LYS A 116 -1.00 -10.70 17.51
N SER A 117 -1.03 -11.94 17.03
CA SER A 117 0.17 -12.74 16.80
C SER A 117 1.05 -12.12 15.73
N ARG A 118 0.43 -11.65 14.65
CA ARG A 118 1.16 -11.02 13.56
C ARG A 118 1.85 -9.73 13.99
N ARG A 119 1.17 -8.89 14.78
CA ARG A 119 1.82 -7.69 15.36
C ARG A 119 3.04 -8.07 16.20
N ARG A 120 2.92 -9.08 17.08
CA ARG A 120 4.05 -9.52 17.92
C ARG A 120 5.25 -9.99 17.09
N ASP A 121 5.03 -10.71 16.01
CA ASP A 121 6.11 -11.19 15.14
C ASP A 121 6.88 -10.03 14.48
N ILE A 122 6.16 -9.01 14.01
CA ILE A 122 6.75 -7.81 13.41
C ILE A 122 7.49 -6.98 14.46
N VAL A 123 6.89 -6.74 15.64
CA VAL A 123 7.57 -6.07 16.77
C VAL A 123 8.87 -6.79 17.14
N ALA A 124 8.83 -8.12 17.21
CA ALA A 124 10.02 -8.91 17.51
C ALA A 124 11.10 -8.77 16.42
N ALA A 125 10.72 -8.69 15.15
CA ALA A 125 11.65 -8.44 14.05
C ALA A 125 12.26 -7.03 14.10
N LEU A 126 11.45 -5.99 14.35
CA LEU A 126 11.91 -4.60 14.51
C LEU A 126 12.93 -4.47 15.65
N ARG A 127 12.64 -5.08 16.81
CA ARG A 127 13.57 -5.11 17.95
C ARG A 127 14.90 -5.77 17.61
N ARG A 128 14.88 -6.93 16.94
CA ARG A 128 16.11 -7.62 16.49
C ARG A 128 16.92 -6.76 15.52
N ALA A 129 16.25 -5.91 14.75
CA ALA A 129 16.87 -4.98 13.82
C ALA A 129 17.25 -3.62 14.44
N ALA A 130 17.05 -3.43 15.77
CA ALA A 130 17.25 -2.17 16.48
C ALA A 130 16.46 -0.97 15.92
N LEU A 131 15.25 -1.23 15.41
CA LEU A 131 14.32 -0.22 14.92
C LEU A 131 13.23 0.12 15.94
N PRO A 132 12.60 1.29 15.84
CA PRO A 132 11.41 1.61 16.63
C PRO A 132 10.34 0.53 16.47
N ASP A 133 9.67 0.19 17.57
CA ASP A 133 8.70 -0.90 17.66
C ASP A 133 7.36 -0.46 18.27
N GLN A 134 7.13 0.86 18.31
CA GLN A 134 5.96 1.54 18.85
C GLN A 134 5.35 2.49 17.83
#